data_AF-A0A8A2VFS0-F1
#
_entry.id   AF-A0A8A2VFS0-F1
#
_cell.length_a   1.000
_cell.length_b   1.000
_cell.length_c   1.000
_cell.angle_alpha   90.00
_cell.angle_beta   90.00
_cell.angle_gamma   90.00
#
_symmetry.space_group_name_H-M   'P 1'
#
loop_
_entity.id
_entity.type
_entity.pdbx_description
1 polymer ?
#
loop_
_entity_poly.entity_id
_entity_poly.type
_entity_poly.pdbx_seq_one_letter_code
_entity_poly.pdbx_strand_id
1 'polypeptide(L)'
;MGLRSIGDSDRESTLQRPTLKITYVFVVVIILVELVWPDRIRVSWPLVALIGILVVIPYLPLVKRISYGDLEAELESTLRNVEESVNEQNFSTENSDIRRRSRNMREYLYGKADNDLEFALSRLRSELTRVVKTLADERDFDRADHPSSFEDSLEFLRDHEDNIVDQGLYLDILDVYHITTETAFGHDISKENAQRIIRVGIRVLEHLYDASNKSINPDPDMPPFYEEE
;
A
#
# COMPACT_ATOMS: atom_id res chain seq x y z
N MET A 1 -40.43 17.26 11.53
CA MET A 1 -40.35 15.84 11.92
C MET A 1 -39.40 15.15 10.95
N GLY A 2 -38.30 14.59 11.46
CA GLY A 2 -37.25 13.96 10.65
C GLY A 2 -35.94 14.01 11.43
N LEU A 3 -35.62 12.89 12.08
CA LEU A 3 -34.65 12.75 13.16
C LEU A 3 -33.21 12.95 12.70
N ARG A 4 -32.44 13.67 13.52
CA ARG A 4 -30.98 13.68 13.50
C ARG A 4 -30.46 12.28 13.83
N SER A 5 -29.72 11.67 12.92
CA SER A 5 -28.81 10.56 13.23
C SER A 5 -27.47 11.15 13.63
N ILE A 6 -27.27 11.26 14.95
CA ILE A 6 -25.99 11.51 15.60
C ILE A 6 -25.58 10.18 16.21
N GLY A 7 -24.36 9.72 15.89
CA GLY A 7 -23.68 8.64 16.60
C GLY A 7 -23.41 7.43 15.74
N ASP A 8 -22.13 7.21 15.40
CA ASP A 8 -21.39 6.06 15.98
C ASP A 8 -19.89 6.00 15.59
N SER A 9 -19.27 7.08 15.09
CA SER A 9 -17.85 7.02 14.65
C SER A 9 -16.80 7.36 15.72
N ASP A 10 -17.19 7.64 16.97
CA ASP A 10 -16.28 8.13 18.03
C ASP A 10 -15.84 7.05 19.04
N ARG A 11 -16.11 5.76 18.77
CA ARG A 11 -15.86 4.69 19.75
C ARG A 11 -14.57 3.89 19.59
N GLU A 12 -13.83 4.04 18.49
CA GLU A 12 -12.64 3.19 18.27
C GLU A 12 -11.31 3.79 18.75
N SER A 13 -11.22 5.10 18.99
CA SER A 13 -9.97 5.74 19.46
C SER A 13 -9.76 5.72 20.98
N THR A 14 -10.74 5.25 21.76
CA THR A 14 -10.66 5.23 23.24
C THR A 14 -10.29 3.89 23.85
N LEU A 15 -10.11 2.82 23.06
CA LEU A 15 -9.78 1.48 23.55
C LEU A 15 -8.28 1.18 23.66
N GLN A 16 -7.39 1.92 22.97
CA GLN A 16 -5.93 1.69 23.06
C GLN A 16 -5.24 2.42 24.23
N ARG A 17 -5.83 3.50 24.77
CA ARG A 17 -5.27 4.23 25.92
C ARG A 17 -5.54 3.60 27.30
N PRO A 18 -6.68 2.95 27.59
CA PRO A 18 -6.90 2.35 28.91
C PRO A 18 -6.11 1.05 29.09
N THR A 19 -5.86 0.26 28.05
CA THR A 19 -5.12 -1.02 28.16
C THR A 19 -3.70 -0.81 28.66
N LEU A 20 -2.96 0.16 28.14
CA LEU A 20 -1.62 0.51 28.63
C LEU A 20 -1.62 0.97 30.09
N LYS A 21 -2.63 1.76 30.50
CA LYS A 21 -2.79 2.18 31.90
C LYS A 21 -3.15 1.02 32.82
N ILE A 22 -4.00 0.10 32.36
CA ILE A 22 -4.42 -1.09 33.11
C ILE A 22 -3.24 -2.06 33.28
N THR A 23 -2.47 -2.32 32.22
CA THR A 23 -1.27 -3.16 32.29
C THR A 23 -0.23 -2.55 33.22
N TYR A 24 -0.02 -1.23 33.17
CA TYR A 24 0.89 -0.53 34.08
C TYR A 24 0.42 -0.65 35.54
N VAL A 25 -0.86 -0.39 35.82
CA VAL A 25 -1.44 -0.55 37.16
C VAL A 25 -1.33 -1.99 37.64
N PHE A 26 -1.58 -2.98 36.78
CA PHE A 26 -1.47 -4.40 37.12
C PHE A 26 -0.04 -4.80 37.48
N VAL A 27 0.96 -4.35 36.71
CA VAL A 27 2.38 -4.59 37.00
C VAL A 27 2.81 -3.89 38.30
N VAL A 28 2.38 -2.65 38.52
CA VAL A 28 2.66 -1.92 39.76
C VAL A 28 2.03 -2.61 40.97
N VAL A 29 0.80 -3.11 40.85
CA VAL A 29 0.13 -3.86 41.92
C VAL A 29 0.89 -5.16 42.25
N ILE A 30 1.37 -5.90 41.24
CA ILE A 30 2.18 -7.10 41.46
C ILE A 30 3.47 -6.77 42.21
N ILE A 31 4.18 -5.72 41.77
CA ILE A 31 5.41 -5.25 42.43
C ILE A 31 5.13 -4.83 43.89
N LEU A 32 4.01 -4.13 44.15
CA LEU A 32 3.63 -3.71 45.50
C LEU A 32 3.25 -4.89 46.40
N VAL A 33 2.53 -5.89 45.89
CA VAL A 33 2.18 -7.11 46.63
C VAL A 33 3.44 -7.89 47.03
N GLU A 34 4.43 -7.94 46.15
CA GLU A 34 5.70 -8.62 46.40
C GLU A 34 6.59 -7.81 47.39
N LEU A 35 6.47 -6.49 47.42
CA LEU A 35 7.19 -5.60 48.34
C LEU A 35 6.62 -5.62 49.77
N VAL A 36 5.31 -5.85 49.94
CA VAL A 36 4.64 -5.87 51.26
C VAL A 36 4.99 -7.10 52.10
N TRP A 37 5.56 -8.16 51.51
CA TRP A 37 6.09 -9.33 52.23
C TRP A 37 7.62 -9.49 52.07
N PRO A 38 8.41 -8.63 52.75
CA PRO A 38 9.86 -8.56 52.58
C PRO A 38 10.65 -9.77 53.10
N ASP A 39 10.05 -10.63 53.93
CA ASP A 39 10.75 -11.75 54.56
C ASP A 39 11.08 -12.93 53.61
N ARG A 40 10.68 -12.85 52.33
CA ARG A 40 10.90 -13.92 51.32
C ARG A 40 11.48 -13.43 49.98
N ILE A 41 12.28 -12.36 49.96
CA ILE A 41 12.86 -11.85 48.71
C ILE A 41 13.94 -12.82 48.17
N ARG A 42 13.50 -13.85 47.46
CA ARG A 42 14.29 -14.48 46.40
C ARG A 42 13.90 -13.74 45.13
N VAL A 43 14.83 -12.97 44.57
CA VAL A 43 14.63 -12.29 43.29
C VAL A 43 14.32 -13.37 42.25
N SER A 44 13.04 -13.50 41.93
CA SER A 44 12.57 -14.50 40.99
C SER A 44 12.80 -13.96 39.59
N TRP A 45 13.29 -14.81 38.69
CA TRP A 45 13.49 -14.45 37.28
C TRP A 45 12.25 -13.78 36.63
N PRO A 46 11.00 -14.19 36.96
CA PRO A 46 9.79 -13.51 36.51
C PRO A 46 9.68 -12.04 36.93
N LEU A 47 10.07 -11.67 38.16
CA LEU A 47 10.06 -10.27 38.61
C LEU A 47 11.03 -9.41 37.77
N VAL A 48 12.24 -9.93 37.52
CA VAL A 48 13.24 -9.24 36.69
C VAL A 48 12.72 -9.04 35.26
N ALA A 49 12.07 -10.06 34.69
CA ALA A 49 11.45 -9.95 33.37
C ALA A 49 10.31 -8.90 33.36
N LEU A 50 9.49 -8.84 34.41
CA LEU A 50 8.38 -7.88 34.53
C LEU A 50 8.89 -6.44 34.61
N ILE A 51 9.96 -6.21 35.40
CA ILE A 51 10.64 -4.92 35.49
C ILE A 51 11.28 -4.55 34.14
N GLY A 52 11.92 -5.51 33.47
CA GLY A 52 12.49 -5.31 32.14
C GLY A 52 11.45 -4.88 31.11
N ILE A 53 10.29 -5.54 31.06
CA ILE A 53 9.17 -5.17 30.19
C ILE A 53 8.66 -3.77 30.54
N LEU A 54 8.49 -3.45 31.82
CA LEU A 54 8.04 -2.12 32.27
C LEU A 54 8.99 -1.00 31.83
N VAL A 55 10.30 -1.27 31.85
CA VAL A 55 11.33 -0.33 31.41
C VAL A 55 11.30 -0.16 29.90
N VAL A 56 11.05 -1.21 29.12
CA VAL A 56 11.06 -1.17 27.65
C VAL A 56 9.79 -0.51 27.06
N ILE A 57 8.62 -0.75 27.65
CA ILE A 57 7.32 -0.22 27.17
C ILE A 57 7.34 1.30 26.85
N PRO A 58 7.84 2.21 27.71
CA PRO A 58 7.84 3.64 27.43
C PRO A 58 8.74 4.04 26.25
N TYR A 59 9.65 3.18 25.81
CA TYR A 59 10.51 3.41 24.64
C TYR A 59 9.92 2.87 23.34
N LEU A 60 8.93 1.97 23.37
CA LEU A 60 8.25 1.48 22.16
C LEU A 60 7.68 2.63 21.29
N PRO A 61 7.06 3.69 21.83
CA PRO A 61 6.61 4.83 21.04
C PRO A 61 7.76 5.59 20.36
N LEU A 62 8.94 5.67 20.97
CA LEU A 62 10.11 6.32 20.38
C LEU A 62 10.64 5.52 19.18
N VAL A 63 10.74 4.19 19.32
CA VAL A 63 11.18 3.32 18.21
C VAL A 63 10.20 3.43 17.04
N LYS A 64 8.90 3.40 17.31
CA LYS A 64 7.88 3.61 16.27
C LYS A 64 8.02 4.98 15.59
N ARG A 65 8.32 6.04 16.34
CA ARG A 65 8.45 7.40 15.78
C ARG A 65 9.68 7.56 14.89
N ILE A 66 10.81 6.95 15.27
CA ILE A 66 12.04 6.96 14.46
C ILE A 66 11.79 6.17 13.17
N SER A 67 11.25 4.95 13.30
CA SER A 67 10.89 4.11 12.16
C SER A 67 9.88 4.79 11.22
N TYR A 68 8.92 5.54 11.76
CA TYR A 68 7.97 6.33 10.97
C TYR A 68 8.67 7.44 10.18
N GLY A 69 9.62 8.16 10.79
CA GLY A 69 10.36 9.23 10.12
C GLY A 69 11.28 8.73 9.01
N ASP A 70 11.96 7.60 9.24
CA ASP A 70 12.84 6.98 8.24
C ASP A 70 12.01 6.46 7.05
N LEU A 71 10.87 5.82 7.32
CA LEU A 71 9.95 5.36 6.26
C LEU A 71 9.36 6.54 5.48
N GLU A 72 8.97 7.61 6.16
CA GLU A 72 8.39 8.78 5.48
C GLU A 72 9.41 9.46 4.55
N ALA A 73 10.69 9.47 4.94
CA ALA A 73 11.77 9.98 4.10
C ALA A 73 12.07 9.08 2.89
N GLU A 74 12.10 7.76 3.08
CA GLU A 74 12.26 6.79 1.99
C GLU A 74 11.09 6.88 1.00
N LEU A 75 9.88 6.86 1.52
CA LEU A 75 8.64 7.01 0.76
C LEU A 75 8.62 8.31 -0.06
N GLU A 76 9.05 9.43 0.52
CA GLU A 76 9.09 10.70 -0.18
C GLU A 76 10.05 10.66 -1.39
N SER A 77 11.21 10.01 -1.22
CA SER A 77 12.18 9.86 -2.31
C SER A 77 11.65 8.96 -3.43
N THR A 78 11.05 7.83 -3.09
CA THR A 78 10.46 6.90 -4.07
C THR A 78 9.30 7.54 -4.80
N LEU A 79 8.37 8.19 -4.08
CA LEU A 79 7.24 8.89 -4.69
C LEU A 79 7.67 10.01 -5.62
N ARG A 80 8.75 10.73 -5.28
CA ARG A 80 9.28 11.78 -6.12
C ARG A 80 9.84 11.21 -7.43
N ASN A 81 10.58 10.11 -7.36
CA ASN A 81 11.14 9.46 -8.54
C ASN A 81 10.02 8.96 -9.46
N VAL A 82 9.01 8.28 -8.90
CA VAL A 82 7.86 7.78 -9.67
C VAL A 82 7.02 8.94 -10.21
N GLU A 83 6.88 10.04 -9.47
CA GLU A 83 6.16 11.21 -9.97
C GLU A 83 6.90 11.90 -11.13
N GLU A 84 8.23 11.91 -11.10
CA GLU A 84 9.08 12.47 -12.16
C GLU A 84 9.04 11.58 -13.42
N SER A 85 9.27 10.27 -13.29
CA SER A 85 9.22 9.31 -14.40
C SER A 85 7.87 9.33 -15.13
N VAL A 86 6.78 9.29 -14.37
CA VAL A 86 5.41 9.29 -14.91
C VAL A 86 5.05 10.64 -15.57
N ASN A 87 5.60 11.77 -15.08
CA ASN A 87 5.37 13.07 -15.71
C ASN A 87 6.22 13.27 -16.99
N GLU A 88 7.42 12.72 -17.05
CA GLU A 88 8.30 12.79 -18.23
C GLU A 88 7.75 11.96 -19.40
N GLN A 89 7.09 10.86 -19.09
CA GLN A 89 6.31 10.07 -20.04
C GLN A 89 5.05 10.86 -20.45
N ASN A 90 5.22 11.82 -21.38
CA ASN A 90 4.13 12.67 -21.90
C ASN A 90 3.06 11.82 -22.61
N PHE A 91 2.07 11.38 -21.84
CA PHE A 91 1.00 10.56 -22.33
C PHE A 91 -0.17 11.39 -22.86
N SER A 92 -0.39 11.38 -24.17
CA SER A 92 -1.66 11.85 -24.74
C SER A 92 -2.69 10.75 -24.56
N THR A 93 -3.42 10.75 -23.44
CA THR A 93 -4.60 9.90 -23.28
C THR A 93 -5.67 10.38 -24.26
N GLU A 94 -5.60 10.03 -25.54
CA GLU A 94 -6.58 10.47 -26.54
C GLU A 94 -7.86 9.61 -26.48
N ASN A 95 -7.75 8.39 -25.95
CA ASN A 95 -8.87 7.46 -25.82
C ASN A 95 -9.86 7.85 -24.70
N SER A 96 -11.12 8.04 -25.08
CA SER A 96 -12.22 8.40 -24.18
C SER A 96 -12.53 7.33 -23.12
N ASP A 97 -12.29 6.05 -23.41
CA ASP A 97 -12.57 4.95 -22.48
C ASP A 97 -11.53 4.88 -21.37
N ILE A 98 -10.26 5.12 -21.69
CA ILE A 98 -9.18 5.22 -20.70
C ILE A 98 -9.44 6.41 -19.77
N ARG A 99 -9.77 7.58 -20.34
CA ARG A 99 -10.14 8.77 -19.56
C ARG A 99 -11.33 8.51 -18.65
N ARG A 100 -12.34 7.78 -19.12
CA ARG A 100 -13.53 7.44 -18.33
C ARG A 100 -13.18 6.49 -17.20
N ARG A 101 -12.42 5.42 -17.47
CA ARG A 101 -12.02 4.42 -16.48
C ARG A 101 -11.13 5.04 -15.39
N SER A 102 -10.15 5.87 -15.78
CA SER A 102 -9.33 6.63 -14.84
C SER A 102 -10.16 7.62 -14.01
N ARG A 103 -11.05 8.40 -14.64
CA ARG A 103 -11.91 9.36 -13.91
C ARG A 103 -12.77 8.67 -12.86
N ASN A 104 -13.38 7.55 -13.21
CA ASN A 104 -14.18 6.75 -12.27
C ASN A 104 -13.33 6.24 -11.11
N MET A 105 -12.11 5.76 -11.39
CA MET A 105 -11.18 5.29 -10.36
C MET A 105 -10.76 6.44 -9.44
N ARG A 106 -10.45 7.60 -10.02
CA ARG A 106 -10.08 8.83 -9.31
C ARG A 106 -11.18 9.29 -8.37
N GLU A 107 -12.40 9.39 -8.87
CA GLU A 107 -13.57 9.78 -8.07
C GLU A 107 -13.83 8.79 -6.93
N TYR A 108 -13.72 7.49 -7.21
CA TYR A 108 -13.87 6.44 -6.21
C TYR A 108 -12.79 6.49 -5.13
N LEU A 109 -11.51 6.58 -5.52
CA LEU A 109 -10.38 6.56 -4.60
C LEU A 109 -10.33 7.83 -3.74
N TYR A 110 -10.52 9.02 -4.33
CA TYR A 110 -10.54 10.26 -3.53
C TYR A 110 -11.78 10.37 -2.64
N GLY A 111 -12.95 9.97 -3.13
CA GLY A 111 -14.17 9.98 -2.33
C GLY A 111 -14.11 9.03 -1.12
N LYS A 112 -13.28 7.99 -1.20
CA LYS A 112 -13.04 7.05 -0.09
C LYS A 112 -11.85 7.43 0.78
N ALA A 113 -10.77 7.95 0.22
CA ALA A 113 -9.55 8.32 0.96
C ALA A 113 -9.78 9.37 2.05
N ASP A 114 -10.85 10.17 1.95
CA ASP A 114 -11.22 11.11 3.01
C ASP A 114 -11.78 10.45 4.27
N ASN A 115 -12.34 9.24 4.14
CA ASN A 115 -12.98 8.51 5.23
C ASN A 115 -12.17 7.27 5.67
N ASP A 116 -11.55 6.58 4.71
CA ASP A 116 -10.80 5.36 4.93
C ASP A 116 -9.67 5.26 3.90
N LEU A 117 -8.48 5.60 4.38
CA LEU A 117 -7.28 5.72 3.57
C LEU A 117 -6.67 4.36 3.23
N GLU A 118 -6.66 3.45 4.20
CA GLU A 118 -6.20 2.08 4.02
C GLU A 118 -7.04 1.36 2.97
N PHE A 119 -8.36 1.57 3.01
CA PHE A 119 -9.25 1.03 1.99
C PHE A 119 -8.94 1.57 0.60
N ALA A 120 -8.68 2.88 0.46
CA ALA A 120 -8.35 3.48 -0.82
C ALA A 120 -7.04 2.91 -1.41
N LEU A 121 -6.01 2.76 -0.58
CA LEU A 121 -4.71 2.19 -1.00
C LEU A 121 -4.82 0.70 -1.33
N SER A 122 -5.55 -0.08 -0.52
CA SER A 122 -5.83 -1.48 -0.79
C SER A 122 -6.59 -1.69 -2.09
N ARG A 123 -7.53 -0.78 -2.40
CA ARG A 123 -8.25 -0.79 -3.67
C ARG A 123 -7.34 -0.48 -4.85
N LEU A 124 -6.50 0.54 -4.74
CA LEU A 124 -5.52 0.89 -5.77
C LEU A 124 -4.61 -0.32 -6.10
N ARG A 125 -4.07 -0.97 -5.06
CA ARG A 125 -3.27 -2.20 -5.20
C ARG A 125 -4.02 -3.32 -5.91
N SER A 126 -5.27 -3.54 -5.52
CA SER A 126 -6.12 -4.58 -6.11
C SER A 126 -6.37 -4.32 -7.60
N GLU A 127 -6.54 -3.06 -7.98
CA GLU A 127 -6.74 -2.66 -9.39
C GLU A 127 -5.45 -2.78 -10.19
N LEU A 128 -4.29 -2.38 -9.66
CA LEU A 128 -2.99 -2.63 -10.29
C LEU A 128 -2.80 -4.14 -10.54
N THR A 129 -3.05 -4.96 -9.52
CA THR A 129 -2.93 -6.41 -9.63
C THR A 129 -3.86 -6.98 -10.69
N ARG A 130 -5.11 -6.53 -10.71
CA ARG A 130 -6.10 -6.98 -11.68
C ARG A 130 -5.66 -6.65 -13.10
N VAL A 131 -5.24 -5.41 -13.36
CA VAL A 131 -4.86 -4.96 -14.71
C VAL A 131 -3.64 -5.69 -15.21
N VAL A 132 -2.59 -5.80 -14.38
CA VAL A 132 -1.37 -6.55 -14.72
C VAL A 132 -1.68 -8.02 -15.01
N LYS A 133 -2.50 -8.68 -14.17
CA LYS A 133 -2.89 -10.07 -14.42
C LYS A 133 -3.75 -10.23 -15.66
N THR A 134 -4.70 -9.33 -15.91
CA THR A 134 -5.50 -9.37 -17.14
C THR A 134 -4.64 -9.20 -18.39
N LEU A 135 -3.69 -8.27 -18.38
CA LEU A 135 -2.72 -8.08 -19.46
C LEU A 135 -1.87 -9.34 -19.71
N ALA A 136 -1.41 -9.96 -18.63
CA ALA A 136 -0.67 -11.21 -18.68
C ALA A 136 -1.52 -12.38 -19.22
N ASP A 137 -2.77 -12.51 -18.75
CA ASP A 137 -3.70 -13.56 -19.16
C ASP A 137 -4.14 -13.44 -20.63
N GLU A 138 -4.33 -12.21 -21.14
CA GLU A 138 -4.72 -11.93 -22.53
C GLU A 138 -3.63 -12.34 -23.55
N ARG A 139 -2.39 -12.54 -23.09
CA ARG A 139 -1.23 -12.90 -23.92
C ARG A 139 -0.85 -14.38 -23.86
N ASP A 140 -1.83 -15.20 -23.49
CA ASP A 140 -1.85 -16.67 -23.64
C ASP A 140 -0.60 -17.35 -23.06
N PHE A 141 -0.49 -17.31 -21.73
CA PHE A 141 0.40 -18.23 -21.02
C PHE A 141 0.10 -19.67 -21.43
N ASP A 142 1.14 -20.40 -21.85
CA ASP A 142 1.09 -21.85 -21.80
C ASP A 142 0.73 -22.24 -20.35
N ARG A 143 -0.38 -22.98 -20.16
CA ARG A 143 -0.99 -23.26 -18.83
C ARG A 143 -0.04 -23.80 -17.76
N ALA A 144 1.15 -24.24 -18.15
CA ALA A 144 2.19 -24.75 -17.27
C ALA A 144 3.01 -23.64 -16.56
N ASP A 145 3.11 -22.45 -17.14
CA ASP A 145 3.97 -21.34 -16.66
C ASP A 145 3.18 -20.11 -16.19
N HIS A 146 1.89 -20.26 -15.86
CA HIS A 146 1.08 -19.14 -15.37
C HIS A 146 1.75 -18.44 -14.17
N PRO A 147 1.91 -17.12 -14.21
CA PRO A 147 2.60 -16.35 -13.21
C PRO A 147 1.71 -16.35 -11.96
N SER A 148 2.23 -16.94 -10.89
CA SER A 148 1.46 -17.11 -9.65
C SER A 148 1.32 -15.77 -8.92
N SER A 149 2.38 -14.95 -8.99
CA SER A 149 2.51 -13.69 -8.27
C SER A 149 2.23 -12.49 -9.18
N PHE A 150 2.02 -11.33 -8.54
CA PHE A 150 1.93 -10.05 -9.25
C PHE A 150 3.26 -9.71 -9.94
N GLU A 151 4.37 -9.93 -9.24
CA GLU A 151 5.73 -9.65 -9.73
C GLU A 151 6.05 -10.52 -10.93
N ASP A 152 5.71 -11.82 -10.89
CA ASP A 152 5.89 -12.76 -12.01
C ASP A 152 5.12 -12.28 -13.25
N SER A 153 3.89 -11.77 -13.04
CA SER A 153 3.04 -11.26 -14.12
C SER A 153 3.62 -9.99 -14.72
N LEU A 154 4.15 -9.11 -13.88
CA LEU A 154 4.75 -7.84 -14.30
C LEU A 154 6.10 -8.04 -15.00
N GLU A 155 6.92 -8.96 -14.50
CA GLU A 155 8.19 -9.36 -15.10
C GLU A 155 7.97 -9.98 -16.49
N PHE A 156 6.94 -10.83 -16.63
CA PHE A 156 6.56 -11.35 -17.93
C PHE A 156 6.17 -10.24 -18.92
N LEU A 157 5.37 -9.26 -18.49
CA LEU A 157 4.98 -8.14 -19.38
C LEU A 157 6.15 -7.25 -19.82
N ARG A 158 7.21 -7.20 -19.01
CA ARG A 158 8.48 -6.53 -19.34
C ARG A 158 9.30 -7.34 -20.34
N ASP A 159 9.42 -8.64 -20.11
CA ASP A 159 10.28 -9.53 -20.91
C ASP A 159 9.61 -10.04 -22.20
N HIS A 160 8.31 -9.74 -22.38
CA HIS A 160 7.56 -10.09 -23.59
C HIS A 160 8.06 -9.33 -24.82
N GLU A 161 7.95 -9.97 -25.99
CA GLU A 161 8.45 -9.45 -27.28
C GLU A 161 7.87 -8.08 -27.66
N ASP A 162 6.63 -7.82 -27.25
CA ASP A 162 5.91 -6.56 -27.49
C ASP A 162 6.41 -5.38 -26.62
N ASN A 163 7.29 -5.61 -25.63
CA ASN A 163 7.80 -4.62 -24.66
C ASN A 163 6.69 -3.66 -24.16
N ILE A 164 5.57 -4.25 -23.73
CA ILE A 164 4.33 -3.55 -23.37
C ILE A 164 4.56 -2.62 -22.18
N VAL A 165 5.41 -3.06 -21.25
CA VAL A 165 5.82 -2.33 -20.08
C VAL A 165 7.32 -2.07 -20.20
N ASP A 166 7.69 -0.83 -20.51
CA ASP A 166 9.10 -0.46 -20.52
C ASP A 166 9.71 -0.57 -19.10
N GLN A 167 11.04 -0.58 -19.02
CA GLN A 167 11.75 -0.72 -17.75
C GLN A 167 11.40 0.38 -16.74
N GLY A 168 11.09 1.60 -17.19
CA GLY A 168 10.67 2.69 -16.31
C GLY A 168 9.29 2.43 -15.71
N LEU A 169 8.32 2.09 -16.55
CA LEU A 169 6.96 1.75 -16.13
C LEU A 169 6.93 0.50 -15.25
N TYR A 170 7.79 -0.50 -15.52
CA TYR A 170 7.96 -1.68 -14.66
C TYR A 170 8.32 -1.27 -13.24
N LEU A 171 9.34 -0.42 -13.09
CA LEU A 171 9.78 0.07 -11.78
C LEU A 171 8.70 0.93 -11.11
N ASP A 172 8.05 1.81 -11.86
CA ASP A 172 6.97 2.66 -11.34
C ASP A 172 5.79 1.85 -10.80
N ILE A 173 5.40 0.78 -11.50
CA ILE A 173 4.34 -0.14 -11.07
C ILE A 173 4.76 -0.89 -9.80
N LEU A 174 5.99 -1.40 -9.79
CA LEU A 174 6.52 -2.18 -8.67
C LEU A 174 6.63 -1.32 -7.40
N ASP A 175 7.14 -0.10 -7.52
CA ASP A 175 7.27 0.85 -6.41
C ASP A 175 5.90 1.22 -5.83
N VAL A 176 4.92 1.56 -6.68
CA VAL A 176 3.55 1.85 -6.21
C VAL A 176 2.91 0.62 -5.57
N TYR A 177 3.17 -0.58 -6.10
CA TYR A 177 2.66 -1.82 -5.51
C TYR A 177 3.25 -2.10 -4.13
N HIS A 178 4.55 -1.96 -3.94
CA HIS A 178 5.21 -2.16 -2.64
C HIS A 178 4.75 -1.12 -1.63
N ILE A 179 4.72 0.17 -2.01
CA ILE A 179 4.26 1.26 -1.15
C ILE A 179 2.82 1.01 -0.69
N THR A 180 1.91 0.66 -1.60
CA THR A 180 0.51 0.37 -1.25
C THR A 180 0.37 -0.89 -0.39
N THR A 181 1.29 -1.85 -0.52
CA THR A 181 1.32 -3.07 0.28
C THR A 181 1.79 -2.78 1.71
N GLU A 182 2.91 -2.08 1.88
CA GLU A 182 3.44 -1.73 3.20
C GLU A 182 2.47 -0.88 4.02
N THR A 183 1.84 0.08 3.36
CA THR A 183 0.87 1.00 3.99
C THR A 183 -0.42 0.28 4.38
N ALA A 184 -0.88 -0.70 3.60
CA ALA A 184 -2.04 -1.52 3.94
C ALA A 184 -1.81 -2.46 5.14
N PHE A 185 -0.56 -2.74 5.52
CA PHE A 185 -0.21 -3.60 6.66
C PHE A 185 0.00 -2.84 7.98
N GLY A 186 -0.52 -1.61 8.09
CA GLY A 186 -0.62 -0.89 9.36
C GLY A 186 0.59 -0.02 9.70
N HIS A 187 1.32 0.44 8.68
CA HIS A 187 2.27 1.53 8.85
C HIS A 187 1.47 2.83 8.76
N ASP A 188 1.46 3.60 9.86
CA ASP A 188 0.89 4.95 9.82
C ASP A 188 1.60 5.72 8.69
N ILE A 189 0.83 6.36 7.83
CA ILE A 189 1.32 7.27 6.79
C ILE A 189 0.51 8.55 6.86
N SER A 190 1.17 9.67 6.61
CA SER A 190 0.48 10.96 6.57
C SER A 190 -0.58 10.98 5.46
N LYS A 191 -1.71 11.65 5.73
CA LYS A 191 -2.79 11.82 4.75
C LYS A 191 -2.29 12.46 3.45
N GLU A 192 -1.30 13.35 3.54
CA GLU A 192 -0.68 13.99 2.39
C GLU A 192 0.07 12.98 1.52
N ASN A 193 0.93 12.15 2.10
CA ASN A 193 1.67 11.12 1.36
C ASN A 193 0.73 10.07 0.75
N ALA A 194 -0.29 9.66 1.47
CA ALA A 194 -1.33 8.79 0.94
C ALA A 194 -2.05 9.36 -0.29
N GLN A 195 -2.40 10.64 -0.26
CA GLN A 195 -3.01 11.31 -1.40
C GLN A 195 -2.04 11.43 -2.59
N ARG A 196 -0.74 11.60 -2.32
CA ARG A 196 0.31 11.53 -3.35
C ARG A 196 0.42 10.13 -3.95
N ILE A 197 0.45 9.08 -3.13
CA ILE A 197 0.45 7.67 -3.59
C ILE A 197 -0.75 7.41 -4.50
N ILE A 198 -1.95 7.83 -4.09
CA ILE A 198 -3.17 7.67 -4.91
C ILE A 198 -3.04 8.40 -6.24
N ARG A 199 -2.52 9.63 -6.23
CA ARG A 199 -2.33 10.42 -7.45
C ARG A 199 -1.38 9.74 -8.43
N VAL A 200 -0.22 9.31 -7.93
CA VAL A 200 0.82 8.65 -8.71
C VAL A 200 0.30 7.31 -9.24
N GLY A 201 -0.30 6.49 -8.38
CA GLY A 201 -0.85 5.20 -8.78
C GLY A 201 -2.00 5.28 -9.80
N ILE A 202 -2.81 6.34 -9.78
CA ILE A 202 -3.81 6.58 -10.85
C ILE A 202 -3.13 6.83 -12.19
N ARG A 203 -2.03 7.60 -12.23
CA ARG A 203 -1.30 7.83 -13.47
C ARG A 203 -0.61 6.56 -13.98
N VAL A 204 -0.02 5.77 -13.09
CA VAL A 204 0.52 4.45 -13.44
C VAL A 204 -0.58 3.54 -14.00
N LEU A 205 -1.78 3.56 -13.42
CA LEU A 205 -2.94 2.85 -13.98
C LEU A 205 -3.36 3.39 -15.35
N GLU A 206 -3.29 4.70 -15.59
CA GLU A 206 -3.54 5.28 -16.90
C GLU A 206 -2.57 4.73 -17.95
N HIS A 207 -1.28 4.60 -17.61
CA HIS A 207 -0.26 4.02 -18.50
C HIS A 207 -0.55 2.55 -18.79
N LEU A 208 -0.88 1.77 -17.76
CA LEU A 208 -1.27 0.37 -17.91
C LEU A 208 -2.54 0.18 -18.75
N TYR A 209 -3.54 1.05 -18.59
CA TYR A 209 -4.75 1.00 -19.42
C TYR A 209 -4.48 1.31 -20.88
N ASP A 210 -3.54 2.22 -21.18
CA ASP A 210 -3.18 2.46 -22.58
C ASP A 210 -2.34 1.33 -23.16
N ALA A 211 -1.41 0.78 -22.39
CA ALA A 211 -0.67 -0.40 -22.78
C ALA A 211 -1.62 -1.57 -23.13
N SER A 212 -2.66 -1.78 -22.30
CA SER A 212 -3.75 -2.73 -22.56
C SER A 212 -4.60 -2.38 -23.78
N ASN A 213 -4.81 -1.10 -24.07
CA ASN A 213 -5.63 -0.72 -25.21
C ASN A 213 -4.86 -0.84 -26.54
N LYS A 214 -3.56 -0.52 -26.54
CA LYS A 214 -2.66 -0.75 -27.69
C LYS A 214 -2.53 -2.23 -28.03
N SER A 215 -2.54 -3.11 -27.03
CA SER A 215 -2.50 -4.56 -27.28
C SER A 215 -3.80 -5.12 -27.86
N ILE A 216 -4.96 -4.57 -27.48
CA ILE A 216 -6.28 -5.03 -27.95
C ILE A 216 -6.63 -4.48 -29.35
N ASN A 217 -6.11 -3.31 -29.72
CA ASN A 217 -6.39 -2.68 -31.01
C ASN A 217 -5.08 -2.13 -31.60
N PRO A 218 -4.23 -3.00 -32.16
CA PRO A 218 -2.97 -2.57 -32.76
C PRO A 218 -3.24 -1.62 -33.93
N ASP A 219 -2.37 -0.64 -34.11
CA ASP A 219 -2.47 0.40 -35.14
C ASP A 219 -2.82 -0.20 -36.52
N PRO A 220 -3.94 0.17 -37.15
CA PRO A 220 -4.36 -0.39 -38.44
C PRO A 220 -3.39 -0.09 -39.59
N ASP A 221 -2.45 0.85 -39.41
CA ASP A 221 -1.42 1.19 -40.39
C ASP A 221 -0.10 0.42 -40.19
N MET A 222 0.00 -0.46 -39.18
CA MET A 222 1.16 -1.33 -39.00
C MET A 222 1.12 -2.47 -40.04
N PRO A 223 2.09 -2.57 -40.96
CA PRO A 223 2.11 -3.65 -41.93
C PRO A 223 2.18 -4.99 -41.19
N PRO A 224 1.44 -6.02 -41.63
CA PRO A 224 1.50 -7.32 -40.99
C PRO A 224 2.96 -7.78 -40.95
N PHE A 225 3.43 -8.14 -39.76
CA PHE A 225 4.72 -8.79 -39.59
C PHE A 225 4.73 -9.99 -40.54
N TYR A 226 5.58 -9.92 -41.57
CA TYR A 226 5.82 -11.05 -42.43
C TYR A 226 6.54 -12.10 -41.59
N GLU A 227 5.87 -13.24 -41.35
CA GLU A 227 6.56 -14.47 -40.98
C GLU A 227 7.55 -14.79 -42.11
N GLU A 228 8.85 -14.61 -41.85
CA GLU A 228 9.88 -15.23 -42.67
C GLU A 228 9.93 -16.73 -42.31
N GLU A 229 9.86 -17.55 -43.37
CA GLU A 229 9.62 -19.01 -43.42
C GLU A 229 10.47 -19.91 -42.51
#